data_AF-A0A4J2ARQ6-F1
#
_entry.id   AF-A0A4J2ARQ6-F1
#
_cell.length_a   1.000
_cell.length_b   1.000
_cell.length_c   1.000
_cell.angle_alpha   90.00
_cell.angle_beta   90.00
_cell.angle_gamma   90.00
#
_symmetry.space_group_name_H-M   'P 1'
#
loop_
_entity.id
_entity.type
_entity.pdbx_description
1 polymer ?
#
loop_
_entity_poly.entity_id
_entity_poly.type
_entity_poly.pdbx_seq_one_letter_code
_entity_poly.pdbx_strand_id
1 'polypeptide(L)'
;MKETVVVLAISTKKERGWIKVSTLNDCWSDLGMHFDKSKFGAVFSAPGLYEVEVVNNASFGQNAQYEVTQVRKIGTFEELIEMAKIK
;
A
#
# COMPACT_ATOMS: atom_id res chain seq x y z
N MET A 1 1.34 -10.90 6.86
CA MET A 1 -0.04 -10.95 6.32
C MET A 1 0.03 -10.52 4.86
N LYS A 2 -0.58 -11.26 3.94
CA LYS A 2 -0.56 -10.94 2.51
C LYS A 2 -1.88 -10.30 2.12
N GLU A 3 -1.84 -9.14 1.49
CA GLU A 3 -3.03 -8.33 1.18
C GLU A 3 -2.95 -7.73 -0.22
N THR A 4 -4.10 -7.63 -0.88
CA THR A 4 -4.26 -6.85 -2.10
C THR A 4 -4.85 -5.50 -1.74
N VAL A 5 -4.15 -4.42 -2.06
CA VAL A 5 -4.51 -3.06 -1.67
C VAL A 5 -4.46 -2.11 -2.87
N VAL A 6 -5.31 -1.09 -2.82
CA VAL A 6 -5.23 0.06 -3.73
C VAL A 6 -4.37 1.12 -3.05
N VAL A 7 -3.22 1.43 -3.64
CA VAL A 7 -2.36 2.54 -3.20
C VAL A 7 -2.90 3.84 -3.79
N LEU A 8 -3.28 4.76 -2.91
CA LEU A 8 -3.90 6.05 -3.27
C LEU A 8 -2.92 7.20 -3.27
N ALA A 9 -1.95 7.18 -2.35
CA ALA A 9 -0.91 8.20 -2.23
C ALA A 9 0.39 7.60 -1.74
N ILE A 10 1.50 8.18 -2.17
CA ILE A 10 2.85 7.76 -1.82
C ILE A 10 3.63 8.98 -1.32
N SER A 11 4.33 8.82 -0.20
CA SER A 11 5.21 9.82 0.38
C SER A 11 6.60 9.24 0.58
N THR A 12 7.59 9.86 -0.04
CA THR A 12 9.02 9.52 0.10
C THR A 12 9.82 10.60 0.84
N LYS A 13 9.12 11.60 1.42
CA LYS A 13 9.72 12.80 2.04
C LYS A 13 10.53 12.51 3.30
N LYS A 14 10.16 11.48 4.08
CA LYS A 14 10.83 11.09 5.32
C LYS A 14 11.82 9.94 5.07
N GLU A 15 12.63 9.59 6.06
CA GLU A 15 13.57 8.45 5.96
C GLU A 15 12.89 7.13 5.62
N ARG A 16 11.71 6.88 6.18
CA ARG A 16 10.83 5.79 5.76
C ARG A 16 9.81 6.29 4.77
N GLY A 17 9.58 5.49 3.73
CA GLY A 17 8.49 5.71 2.80
C GLY A 17 7.16 5.44 3.51
N TRP A 18 6.10 6.08 3.01
CA TRP A 18 4.76 5.87 3.51
C TRP A 18 3.77 5.81 2.35
N ILE A 19 2.80 4.91 2.43
CA ILE A 19 1.70 4.80 1.47
C ILE A 19 0.36 4.92 2.18
N LYS A 20 -0.58 5.63 1.55
CA LYS A 20 -2.00 5.58 1.89
C LYS A 20 -2.65 4.50 1.05
N VAL A 21 -3.39 3.60 1.67
CA VAL A 21 -4.05 2.50 0.97
C VAL A 21 -5.54 2.40 1.28
N SER A 22 -6.26 1.76 0.37
CA SER A 22 -7.59 1.20 0.60
C SER A 22 -7.52 -0.32 0.49
N THR A 23 -8.17 -1.01 1.42
CA THR A 23 -8.36 -2.47 1.36
C THR A 23 -9.62 -2.82 0.57
N LEU A 24 -9.72 -4.09 0.14
CA LEU A 24 -10.96 -4.62 -0.45
C LEU A 24 -12.07 -4.83 0.59
N ASN A 25 -11.69 -5.04 1.85
CA ASN A 25 -12.64 -5.14 2.96
C ASN A 25 -13.04 -3.74 3.43
N ASP A 26 -14.30 -3.61 3.86
CA ASP A 26 -14.81 -2.40 4.49
C ASP A 26 -13.96 -2.04 5.71
N CYS A 27 -13.22 -0.93 5.60
CA CYS A 27 -12.40 -0.41 6.68
C CYS A 27 -12.72 1.07 6.86
N TRP A 28 -13.20 1.42 8.07
CA TRP A 28 -13.55 2.80 8.42
C TRP A 28 -12.33 3.68 8.73
N SER A 29 -11.13 3.10 8.82
CA SER A 29 -9.90 3.83 9.15
C SER A 29 -9.01 4.04 7.93
N ASP A 30 -8.35 5.19 7.91
CA ASP A 30 -7.25 5.48 6.99
C ASP A 30 -6.10 4.50 7.25
N LEU A 31 -5.96 3.49 6.39
CA LEU A 31 -4.86 2.54 6.47
C LEU A 31 -3.61 3.13 5.82
N GLY A 32 -2.59 3.33 6.65
CA GLY A 32 -1.26 3.74 6.23
C GLY A 32 -0.24 2.64 6.48
N MET A 33 0.71 2.49 5.56
CA MET A 33 1.80 1.52 5.70
C MET A 33 3.14 2.21 5.46
N HIS A 34 4.13 1.91 6.28
CA HIS A 34 5.50 2.34 6.04
C HIS A 34 6.23 1.33 5.14
N PHE A 35 7.28 1.79 4.47
CA PHE A 35 8.14 0.94 3.65
C PHE A 35 9.59 1.44 3.60
N ASP A 36 10.53 0.53 3.36
CA ASP A 36 11.92 0.85 3.06
C ASP A 36 12.07 1.42 1.64
N LYS A 37 12.44 2.70 1.53
CA LYS A 37 12.59 3.39 0.24
C LYS A 37 13.68 2.78 -0.63
N SER A 38 14.75 2.27 -0.03
CA SER A 38 15.87 1.69 -0.77
C SER A 38 15.48 0.40 -1.48
N LYS A 39 14.56 -0.36 -0.87
CA LYS A 39 14.06 -1.63 -1.41
C LYS A 39 12.87 -1.45 -2.34
N PHE A 40 11.93 -0.59 -1.97
CA PHE A 40 10.60 -0.57 -2.60
C PHE A 40 10.24 0.76 -3.26
N GLY A 41 11.09 1.78 -3.19
CA GLY A 41 10.81 3.10 -3.78
C GLY A 41 10.55 3.07 -5.29
N ALA A 42 11.22 2.18 -6.02
CA ALA A 42 10.97 1.99 -7.46
C ALA A 42 9.60 1.35 -7.74
N VAL A 43 9.16 0.43 -6.86
CA VAL A 43 7.87 -0.27 -7.00
C VAL A 43 6.73 0.66 -6.63
N PHE A 44 6.85 1.39 -5.50
CA PHE A 44 5.92 2.44 -5.10
C PHE A 44 6.23 3.77 -5.81
N SER A 45 6.11 3.78 -7.13
CA SER A 45 6.34 4.95 -7.97
C SER A 45 5.05 5.67 -8.40
N ALA A 46 3.89 5.01 -8.34
CA ALA A 46 2.60 5.58 -8.73
C ALA A 46 1.42 4.92 -7.99
N PRO A 47 0.28 5.60 -7.81
CA PRO A 47 -0.97 4.98 -7.38
C PRO A 47 -1.37 3.78 -8.27
N GLY A 48 -2.12 2.83 -7.71
CA GLY A 48 -2.52 1.63 -8.43
C GLY A 48 -2.85 0.46 -7.51
N LEU A 49 -2.94 -0.74 -8.10
CA LEU A 49 -3.21 -1.98 -7.40
C LEU A 49 -1.91 -2.71 -7.07
N TYR A 50 -1.76 -3.10 -5.80
CA TYR A 50 -0.56 -3.74 -5.30
C TYR A 50 -0.90 -4.97 -4.46
N GLU A 51 -0.04 -5.97 -4.54
CA GLU A 51 0.02 -7.07 -3.59
C GLU A 51 1.15 -6.77 -2.61
N VAL A 52 0.84 -6.74 -1.32
CA VAL A 52 1.80 -6.43 -0.26
C VAL A 52 1.81 -7.53 0.78
N GLU A 53 3.00 -7.83 1.31
CA GLU A 53 3.13 -8.51 2.58
C GLU A 53 3.44 -7.47 3.66
N VAL A 54 2.70 -7.54 4.77
CA VAL A 54 2.83 -6.59 5.88
C VAL A 54 3.01 -7.27 7.22
N VAL A 55 3.71 -6.57 8.11
CA VAL A 55 3.84 -6.87 9.53
C VAL A 55 3.29 -5.68 10.32
N ASN A 56 2.49 -5.94 11.35
CA ASN A 56 2.07 -4.91 12.31
C ASN A 56 3.07 -4.88 13.47
N ASN A 57 3.84 -3.79 13.60
CA ASN A 57 4.84 -3.62 14.65
C ASN A 57 4.28 -2.91 15.90
N ALA A 58 2.97 -2.71 15.98
CA ALA A 58 2.34 -2.10 17.14
C ALA A 58 2.47 -2.97 18.39
N SER A 59 2.86 -2.36 19.51
CA SER A 59 2.78 -3.00 20.82
C SER A 59 1.34 -3.01 21.35
N PHE A 60 1.07 -3.82 22.38
CA PHE A 60 -0.24 -3.85 23.01
C PHE A 60 -0.69 -2.45 23.45
N GLY A 61 -1.92 -2.07 23.10
CA GLY A 61 -2.49 -0.75 23.39
C GLY A 61 -2.08 0.37 22.42
N GLN A 62 -1.25 0.11 21.42
CA GLN A 62 -0.89 1.10 20.38
C GLN A 62 -1.74 0.95 19.12
N ASN A 63 -1.85 2.05 18.37
CA ASN A 63 -2.40 2.02 17.02
C ASN A 63 -1.55 1.12 16.12
N ALA A 64 -2.18 0.49 15.13
CA ALA A 64 -1.49 -0.36 14.17
C ALA A 64 -0.35 0.38 13.46
N GLN A 65 0.79 -0.29 13.32
CA GLN A 65 1.99 0.23 12.68
C GLN A 65 2.46 -0.76 11.61
N TYR A 66 1.77 -0.73 10.46
CA TYR A 66 2.08 -1.63 9.36
C TYR A 66 3.37 -1.25 8.65
N GLU A 67 4.22 -2.25 8.41
CA GLU A 67 5.41 -2.17 7.58
C GLU A 67 5.32 -3.18 6.44
N VAL A 68 5.60 -2.72 5.21
CA VAL A 68 5.68 -3.56 4.03
C VAL A 68 6.99 -4.35 4.03
N THR A 69 6.88 -5.68 3.99
CA THR A 69 8.01 -6.61 3.93
C THR A 69 8.26 -7.16 2.53
N GLN A 70 7.21 -7.23 1.68
CA GLN A 70 7.30 -7.56 0.26
C GLN A 70 6.24 -6.79 -0.52
N VAL A 71 6.52 -6.49 -1.79
CA VAL A 71 5.55 -5.81 -2.67
C VAL A 71 5.69 -6.26 -4.12
N ARG A 72 4.54 -6.36 -4.79
CA ARG A 72 4.42 -6.51 -6.23
C ARG A 72 3.33 -5.59 -6.75
N LYS A 73 3.64 -4.78 -7.76
CA LYS A 73 2.62 -3.99 -8.48
C LYS A 73 1.81 -4.94 -9.36
N ILE A 74 0.49 -4.91 -9.22
CA ILE A 74 -0.44 -5.69 -10.02
C ILE A 74 -0.89 -4.88 -11.25
N GLY A 75 -1.18 -3.59 -11.04
CA GLY A 75 -1.62 -2.70 -12.11
C GLY A 75 -1.57 -1.22 -11.73
N THR A 76 -1.56 -0.38 -12.74
CA THR A 76 -1.71 1.08 -12.68
C THR A 76 -3.17 1.48 -12.54
N PHE A 77 -3.42 2.74 -12.21
CA PHE A 77 -4.79 3.25 -12.15
C PHE A 77 -5.44 3.31 -13.54
N GLU A 78 -4.65 3.62 -14.57
CA GLU A 78 -5.07 3.60 -15.97
C GLU A 78 -5.55 2.20 -16.39
N GLU A 79 -4.79 1.15 -16.07
CA GLU A 79 -5.20 -0.24 -16.35
C GLU A 79 -6.49 -0.62 -15.61
N LEU A 80 -6.67 -0.17 -14.36
CA LEU A 80 -7.91 -0.39 -13.61
C LEU A 80 -9.11 0.31 -14.27
N ILE A 81 -8.92 1.53 -14.77
CA ILE A 81 -9.95 2.27 -15.51
C ILE A 81 -10.33 1.52 -16.79
N GLU A 82 -9.34 1.05 -17.55
CA GLU A 82 -9.61 0.27 -18.77
C GLU A 82 -10.37 -1.02 -18.46
N MET A 83 -10.01 -1.74 -17.39
CA MET A 83 -10.77 -2.92 -16.94
C MET A 83 -12.22 -2.58 -16.59
N ALA A 84 -12.46 -1.44 -15.94
CA ALA A 84 -13.79 -1.01 -15.55
C ALA A 84 -14.69 -0.61 -16.75
N LYS A 85 -14.08 -0.25 -17.88
CA LYS A 85 -14.80 0.09 -19.13
C LYS A 85 -15.26 -1.15 -19.91
N ILE A 86 -14.72 -2.34 -19.63
CA ILE A 86 -15.12 -3.61 -20.28
C ILE A 86 -16.45 -4.14 -19.66
N LYS A 87 -17.39 -3.23 -19.38
CA LYS A 87 -18.72 -3.56 -18.86
C LYS A 87 -19.73 -3.71 -19.99
#